data_AF-A0A069D478-F1
#
_entry.id   AF-A0A069D478-F1
#
_cell.length_a   1.000
_cell.length_b   1.000
_cell.length_c   1.000
_cell.angle_alpha   90.00
_cell.angle_beta   90.00
_cell.angle_gamma   90.00
#
_symmetry.space_group_name_H-M   'P 1'
#
loop_
_entity.id
_entity.type
_entity.pdbx_description
1 polymer ?
#
loop_
_entity_poly.entity_id
_entity_poly.type
_entity_poly.pdbx_seq_one_letter_code
_entity_poly.pdbx_strand_id
1 'polypeptide(L)'
;MRQLAVNGSSVRYLVGQRKAHPGFDPSHIQLRDVNFRLDSLSAQGHNIQAVIRSFSMNERSGLTVQSLSGRLLANQKNIRLPQLALKTPHSQLELTANTTWSFVENPDKGDVDMLFDARIGKQDVLLFAGALPEAFRKEYPFRPLMVRATLKGNLSGMQLSQLKAELRGHFLPAVGES
;
A
#
# COMPACT_ATOMS: atom_id res chain seq x y z
N MET A 1 -6.82 16.82 23.74
CA MET A 1 -6.32 15.95 22.65
C MET A 1 -7.13 14.66 22.67
N ARG A 2 -7.67 14.19 21.54
CA ARG A 2 -8.47 12.95 21.49
C ARG A 2 -7.61 11.82 20.92
N GLN A 3 -7.42 10.77 21.71
CA GLN A 3 -6.69 9.56 21.33
C GLN A 3 -7.67 8.40 21.10
N LEU A 4 -7.38 7.55 20.14
CA LEU A 4 -8.14 6.33 19.85
C LEU A 4 -7.17 5.15 19.72
N ALA A 5 -7.48 4.05 20.41
CA ALA A 5 -6.70 2.82 20.32
C ALA A 5 -7.61 1.60 20.12
N VAL A 6 -7.24 0.73 19.20
CA VAL A 6 -7.81 -0.60 18.98
C VAL A 6 -6.67 -1.60 19.13
N ASN A 7 -6.88 -2.69 19.86
CA ASN A 7 -5.85 -3.72 20.07
C ASN A 7 -6.45 -5.12 19.88
N GLY A 8 -5.69 -6.03 19.27
CA GLY A 8 -6.03 -7.45 19.16
C GLY A 8 -7.30 -7.76 18.38
N SER A 9 -7.77 -6.83 17.53
CA SER A 9 -9.02 -7.01 16.80
C SER A 9 -8.84 -7.89 15.55
N SER A 10 -9.93 -8.52 15.11
CA SER A 10 -9.97 -9.29 13.86
C SER A 10 -11.01 -8.71 12.92
N VAL A 11 -10.69 -8.66 11.62
CA VAL A 11 -11.59 -8.18 10.58
C VAL A 11 -11.62 -9.22 9.46
N ARG A 12 -12.79 -9.48 8.91
CA ARG A 12 -12.95 -10.39 7.76
C ARG A 12 -13.80 -9.72 6.69
N TYR A 13 -13.31 -9.76 5.47
CA TYR A 13 -13.99 -9.29 4.27
C TYR A 13 -13.96 -10.40 3.21
N LEU A 14 -15.14 -10.77 2.71
CA LEU A 14 -15.33 -11.85 1.75
C LEU A 14 -16.26 -11.36 0.63
N VAL A 15 -15.88 -11.62 -0.61
CA VAL A 15 -16.71 -11.34 -1.79
C VAL A 15 -17.05 -12.65 -2.49
N GLY A 16 -18.36 -12.93 -2.58
CA GLY A 16 -18.87 -14.14 -3.22
C GLY A 16 -18.62 -15.41 -2.40
N GLN A 17 -18.69 -16.56 -3.07
CA GLN A 17 -18.62 -17.90 -2.46
C GLN A 17 -17.39 -18.70 -2.92
N ARG A 18 -16.49 -18.11 -3.72
CA ARG A 18 -15.30 -18.82 -4.21
C ARG A 18 -14.31 -19.05 -3.06
N LYS A 19 -13.47 -20.08 -3.17
CA LYS A 19 -12.37 -20.26 -2.22
C LYS A 19 -11.31 -19.19 -2.45
N ALA A 20 -10.65 -18.78 -1.37
CA ALA A 20 -9.54 -17.83 -1.42
C ALA A 20 -8.33 -18.44 -2.13
N HIS A 21 -7.64 -17.64 -2.95
CA HIS A 21 -6.39 -18.10 -3.58
C HIS A 21 -5.21 -18.09 -2.59
N PRO A 22 -4.16 -18.90 -2.84
CA PRO A 22 -2.87 -18.74 -2.17
C PRO A 22 -2.29 -17.35 -2.41
N GLY A 23 -1.61 -16.79 -1.41
CA GLY A 23 -1.13 -15.40 -1.45
C GLY A 23 -2.24 -14.39 -1.16
N PHE A 24 -1.96 -13.12 -1.46
CA PHE A 24 -2.90 -12.03 -1.21
C PHE A 24 -4.09 -12.13 -2.17
N ASP A 25 -5.30 -12.09 -1.62
CA ASP A 25 -6.54 -12.16 -2.38
C ASP A 25 -7.45 -11.00 -1.95
N PRO A 26 -7.64 -9.97 -2.79
CA PRO A 26 -8.42 -8.78 -2.42
C PRO A 26 -9.90 -9.09 -2.18
N SER A 27 -10.42 -10.22 -2.67
CA SER A 27 -11.80 -10.66 -2.39
C SER A 27 -11.92 -11.43 -1.07
N HIS A 28 -10.80 -11.84 -0.45
CA HIS A 28 -10.77 -12.66 0.77
C HIS A 28 -9.70 -12.16 1.73
N ILE A 29 -10.00 -11.05 2.39
CA ILE A 29 -9.11 -10.41 3.37
C ILE A 29 -9.51 -10.88 4.76
N GLN A 30 -8.55 -11.42 5.51
CA GLN A 30 -8.76 -11.74 6.91
C GLN A 30 -7.60 -11.20 7.74
N LEU A 31 -7.89 -10.15 8.49
CA LEU A 31 -6.97 -9.48 9.39
C LEU A 31 -7.09 -10.07 10.79
N ARG A 32 -5.95 -10.28 11.43
CA ARG A 32 -5.80 -10.64 12.84
C ARG A 32 -4.78 -9.71 13.51
N ASP A 33 -4.83 -9.67 14.83
CA ASP A 33 -3.92 -8.87 15.65
C ASP A 33 -3.87 -7.40 15.21
N VAL A 34 -5.04 -6.87 14.80
CA VAL A 34 -5.14 -5.49 14.34
C VAL A 34 -4.96 -4.59 15.55
N ASN A 35 -3.85 -3.85 15.53
CA ASN A 35 -3.56 -2.80 16.49
C ASN A 35 -3.50 -1.47 15.76
N PHE A 36 -4.14 -0.45 16.31
CA PHE A 36 -4.20 0.87 15.72
C PHE A 36 -4.19 1.92 16.82
N ARG A 37 -3.38 2.96 16.65
CA ARG A 37 -3.30 4.10 17.56
C ARG A 37 -3.29 5.40 16.80
N LEU A 38 -4.25 6.26 17.12
CA LEU A 38 -4.35 7.64 16.67
C LEU A 38 -4.09 8.58 17.86
N ASP A 39 -3.20 9.55 17.67
CA ASP A 39 -2.88 10.55 18.70
C ASP A 39 -3.82 11.74 18.68
N SER A 40 -4.14 12.21 17.48
CA SER A 40 -5.00 13.36 17.27
C SER A 40 -5.91 13.04 16.09
N LEU A 41 -7.21 12.99 16.36
CA LEU A 41 -8.25 13.02 15.34
C LEU A 41 -9.16 14.22 15.61
N SER A 42 -9.17 15.18 14.69
CA SER A 42 -10.20 16.20 14.58
C SER A 42 -10.85 16.10 13.20
N ALA A 43 -12.18 16.17 13.17
CA ALA A 43 -12.95 16.15 11.94
C ALA A 43 -14.14 17.11 12.10
N GLN A 44 -14.19 18.14 11.27
CA GLN A 44 -15.30 19.09 11.19
C GLN A 44 -15.51 19.48 9.72
N GLY A 45 -16.51 18.86 9.08
CA GLY A 45 -16.69 18.97 7.64
C GLY A 45 -15.42 18.57 6.89
N HIS A 46 -14.93 19.44 6.01
CA HIS A 46 -13.70 19.25 5.25
C HIS A 46 -12.41 19.58 6.00
N ASN A 47 -12.48 19.96 7.29
CA ASN A 47 -11.29 20.16 8.11
C ASN A 47 -11.01 18.87 8.89
N ILE A 48 -9.98 18.12 8.48
CA ILE A 48 -9.57 16.88 9.11
C ILE A 48 -8.09 16.95 9.48
N GLN A 49 -7.76 16.58 10.71
CA GLN A 49 -6.38 16.31 11.09
C GLN A 49 -6.32 14.94 11.77
N ALA A 50 -5.54 14.03 11.20
CA ALA A 50 -5.30 12.72 11.76
C ALA A 50 -3.79 12.45 11.87
N VAL A 51 -3.35 11.95 13.03
CA VAL A 51 -1.98 11.45 13.22
C VAL A 51 -2.06 9.97 13.58
N ILE A 52 -1.61 9.12 12.67
CA ILE A 52 -1.46 7.68 12.87
C ILE A 52 -0.10 7.45 13.52
N ARG A 53 -0.13 7.11 14.81
CA ARG A 53 1.09 6.79 15.56
C ARG A 53 1.58 5.38 15.21
N SER A 54 0.65 4.43 15.13
CA SER A 54 0.98 3.05 14.79
C SER A 54 -0.23 2.29 14.28
N PHE A 55 -0.03 1.47 13.28
CA PHE A 55 -0.92 0.42 12.84
C PHE A 55 -0.12 -0.86 12.60
N SER A 56 -0.62 -2.00 13.04
CA SER A 56 -0.04 -3.31 12.75
C SER A 56 -1.14 -4.33 12.51
N MET A 57 -0.89 -5.32 11.66
CA MET A 57 -1.81 -6.44 11.45
C MET A 57 -1.11 -7.64 10.81
N ASN A 58 -1.79 -8.78 10.90
CA ASN A 58 -1.46 -9.99 10.17
C ASN A 58 -2.62 -10.35 9.22
N GLU A 59 -2.32 -10.64 7.96
CA GLU A 59 -3.30 -11.08 6.96
C GLU A 59 -3.16 -12.60 6.73
N ARG A 60 -4.26 -13.27 6.34
CA ARG A 60 -4.29 -14.72 6.01
C ARG A 60 -3.23 -15.13 4.99
N SER A 61 -2.94 -14.29 4.00
CA SER A 61 -1.96 -14.55 2.95
C SER A 61 -0.54 -14.72 3.46
N GLY A 62 -0.24 -14.28 4.69
CA GLY A 62 1.12 -14.17 5.23
C GLY A 62 1.66 -12.74 5.20
N LEU A 63 0.95 -11.79 4.60
CA LEU A 63 1.31 -10.37 4.71
C LEU A 63 1.26 -9.93 6.18
N THR A 64 2.36 -9.33 6.65
CA THR A 64 2.45 -8.75 7.99
C THR A 64 2.80 -7.27 7.87
N VAL A 65 1.97 -6.41 8.45
CA VAL A 65 2.32 -4.99 8.66
C VAL A 65 2.85 -4.85 10.07
N GLN A 66 4.15 -4.62 10.20
CA GLN A 66 4.79 -4.39 11.50
C GLN A 66 4.46 -2.99 12.02
N SER A 67 4.46 -2.00 11.13
CA SER A 67 4.10 -0.64 11.48
C SER A 67 3.62 0.12 10.26
N LEU A 68 2.53 0.86 10.42
CA LEU A 68 2.18 1.99 9.57
C LEU A 68 1.99 3.24 10.44
N SER A 69 2.56 4.34 9.99
CA SER A 69 2.48 5.65 10.66
C SER A 69 2.36 6.76 9.63
N GLY A 70 1.70 7.85 9.97
CA GLY A 70 1.56 8.97 9.05
C GLY A 70 0.69 10.08 9.57
N ARG A 71 0.51 11.10 8.74
CA ARG A 71 -0.30 12.28 9.05
C ARG A 71 -1.19 12.64 7.88
N LEU A 72 -2.48 12.83 8.14
CA LEU A 72 -3.45 13.37 7.20
C LEU A 72 -3.85 14.77 7.64
N LEU A 73 -3.80 15.72 6.71
CA LEU A 73 -4.23 17.10 6.89
C LEU A 73 -5.19 17.46 5.77
N ALA A 74 -6.43 17.78 6.09
CA ALA A 74 -7.43 18.24 5.14
C ALA A 74 -8.02 19.58 5.59
N ASN A 75 -8.29 20.44 4.63
CA ASN A 75 -9.13 21.61 4.76
C ASN A 75 -10.11 21.66 3.59
N GLN A 76 -10.93 22.71 3.51
CA GLN A 76 -11.91 22.88 2.44
C GLN A 76 -11.37 22.77 1.01
N LYS A 77 -10.07 23.05 0.79
CA LYS A 77 -9.46 23.09 -0.55
C LYS A 77 -8.63 21.84 -0.87
N ASN A 78 -7.82 21.40 0.09
CA ASN A 78 -6.84 20.34 -0.14
C ASN A 78 -6.85 19.28 0.95
N ILE A 79 -6.44 18.09 0.54
CA ILE A 79 -6.13 16.95 1.38
C ILE A 79 -4.67 16.62 1.14
N ARG A 80 -3.90 16.51 2.22
CA ARG A 80 -2.46 16.30 2.20
C ARG A 80 -2.13 15.11 3.09
N LEU A 81 -1.33 14.22 2.54
CA LEU A 81 -0.65 13.13 3.23
C LEU A 81 0.84 13.45 3.13
N PRO A 82 1.40 14.29 4.02
CA PRO A 82 2.80 14.72 3.89
C PRO A 82 3.78 13.56 4.06
N GLN A 83 3.36 12.53 4.80
CA GLN A 83 4.10 11.29 4.95
C GLN A 83 3.17 10.18 5.43
N LEU A 84 3.29 9.04 4.80
CA LEU A 84 2.82 7.75 5.26
C LEU A 84 3.96 6.75 5.09
N ALA A 85 4.40 6.14 6.19
CA ALA A 85 5.43 5.13 6.19
C ALA A 85 4.82 3.78 6.58
N LEU A 86 5.12 2.75 5.81
CA LEU A 86 4.72 1.37 6.07
C LEU A 86 5.96 0.47 6.13
N LYS A 87 5.99 -0.45 7.10
CA LYS A 87 7.00 -1.48 7.23
C LYS A 87 6.36 -2.85 7.37
N THR A 88 6.89 -3.79 6.62
CA THR A 88 6.69 -5.24 6.81
C THR A 88 8.02 -5.84 7.29
N PRO A 89 8.08 -7.14 7.62
CA PRO A 89 9.35 -7.80 7.91
C PRO A 89 10.36 -7.76 6.74
N HIS A 90 9.89 -7.56 5.50
CA HIS A 90 10.71 -7.66 4.30
C HIS A 90 10.74 -6.40 3.44
N SER A 91 9.89 -5.41 3.74
CA SER A 91 9.65 -4.24 2.90
C SER A 91 9.49 -2.95 3.69
N GLN A 92 9.78 -1.84 3.02
CA GLN A 92 9.55 -0.49 3.50
C GLN A 92 8.95 0.34 2.36
N LEU A 93 7.99 1.18 2.70
CA LEU A 93 7.28 2.04 1.76
C LEU A 93 7.08 3.41 2.39
N GLU A 94 7.31 4.44 1.61
CA GLU A 94 6.97 5.82 1.91
C GLU A 94 6.07 6.37 0.80
N LEU A 95 5.03 7.08 1.24
CA LEU A 95 4.05 7.70 0.37
C LEU A 95 3.84 9.14 0.84
N THR A 96 3.91 10.07 -0.11
CA THR A 96 3.39 11.42 0.07
C THR A 96 2.34 11.68 -1.00
N ALA A 97 1.28 12.39 -0.64
CA ALA A 97 0.23 12.72 -1.59
C ALA A 97 -0.39 14.08 -1.28
N ASN A 98 -0.80 14.80 -2.32
CA ASN A 98 -1.65 15.98 -2.22
C ASN A 98 -2.80 15.84 -3.22
N THR A 99 -4.01 16.13 -2.78
CA THR A 99 -5.21 16.01 -3.61
C THR A 99 -6.32 16.96 -3.13
N THR A 100 -7.49 16.87 -3.72
CA THR A 100 -8.68 17.66 -3.42
C THR A 100 -9.85 16.75 -3.01
N TRP A 101 -10.87 17.33 -2.40
CA TRP A 101 -12.12 16.60 -2.11
C TRP A 101 -12.79 16.05 -3.36
N SER A 102 -12.73 16.78 -4.48
CA SER A 102 -13.29 16.33 -5.75
C SER A 102 -12.68 15.00 -6.23
N PHE A 103 -11.39 14.74 -5.97
CA PHE A 103 -10.75 13.47 -6.28
C PHE A 103 -11.17 12.34 -5.34
N VAL A 104 -11.33 12.63 -4.05
CA VAL A 104 -11.80 11.64 -3.07
C VAL A 104 -13.25 11.25 -3.32
N GLU A 105 -14.09 12.20 -3.69
CA GLU A 105 -15.51 11.98 -4.03
C GLU A 105 -15.69 11.27 -5.37
N ASN A 106 -14.84 11.60 -6.35
CA ASN A 106 -14.84 10.95 -7.65
C ASN A 106 -13.41 10.93 -8.21
N PRO A 107 -12.73 9.76 -8.25
CA PRO A 107 -11.36 9.67 -8.75
C PRO A 107 -11.16 10.02 -10.23
N ASP A 108 -12.23 10.11 -11.04
CA ASP A 108 -12.18 10.65 -12.42
C ASP A 108 -12.19 12.19 -12.45
N LYS A 109 -12.51 12.84 -11.31
CA LYS A 109 -12.56 14.29 -11.14
C LYS A 109 -11.45 14.75 -10.19
N GLY A 110 -11.06 16.01 -10.27
CA GLY A 110 -9.95 16.54 -9.46
C GLY A 110 -8.60 15.99 -9.89
N ASP A 111 -7.58 16.17 -9.04
CA ASP A 111 -6.22 15.71 -9.30
C ASP A 111 -5.58 15.17 -8.01
N VAL A 112 -4.70 14.20 -8.17
CA VAL A 112 -3.75 13.75 -7.16
C VAL A 112 -2.33 13.97 -7.67
N ASP A 113 -1.46 14.41 -6.78
CA ASP A 113 -0.01 14.38 -6.93
C ASP A 113 0.53 13.45 -5.86
N MET A 114 1.27 12.42 -6.26
CA MET A 114 1.72 11.36 -5.39
C MET A 114 3.18 11.02 -5.67
N LEU A 115 3.98 10.96 -4.61
CA LEU A 115 5.32 10.40 -4.62
C LEU A 115 5.32 9.11 -3.80
N PHE A 116 5.74 8.04 -4.46
CA PHE A 116 5.85 6.70 -3.90
C PHE A 116 7.31 6.25 -3.94
N ASP A 117 7.83 5.79 -2.81
CA ASP A 117 9.15 5.17 -2.70
C ASP A 117 9.03 3.87 -1.93
N ALA A 118 9.51 2.76 -2.48
CA ALA A 118 9.45 1.48 -1.83
C ALA A 118 10.68 0.63 -2.09
N ARG A 119 11.06 -0.11 -1.05
CA ARG A 119 11.95 -1.26 -1.09
C ARG A 119 11.12 -2.48 -0.73
N ILE A 120 10.83 -3.32 -1.71
CA ILE A 120 9.91 -4.47 -1.54
C ILE A 120 10.71 -5.76 -1.56
N GLY A 121 10.71 -6.51 -0.46
CA GLY A 121 11.40 -7.80 -0.37
C GLY A 121 10.75 -8.88 -1.23
N LYS A 122 11.55 -9.89 -1.62
CA LYS A 122 11.09 -11.02 -2.44
C LYS A 122 9.80 -11.66 -1.90
N GLN A 123 9.72 -11.89 -0.59
CA GLN A 123 8.57 -12.51 0.06
C GLN A 123 7.29 -11.73 -0.23
N ASP A 124 7.32 -10.40 -0.04
CA ASP A 124 6.16 -9.56 -0.27
C ASP A 124 5.85 -9.45 -1.76
N VAL A 125 6.85 -9.35 -2.64
CA VAL A 125 6.62 -9.42 -4.10
C VAL A 125 5.89 -10.72 -4.47
N LEU A 126 6.35 -11.85 -3.94
CA LEU A 126 5.75 -13.16 -4.22
C LEU A 126 4.34 -13.32 -3.64
N LEU A 127 4.01 -12.64 -2.54
CA LEU A 127 2.66 -12.63 -1.97
C LEU A 127 1.64 -11.99 -2.93
N PHE A 128 2.04 -10.95 -3.65
CA PHE A 128 1.20 -10.26 -4.64
C PHE A 128 1.37 -10.81 -6.06
N ALA A 129 2.39 -11.65 -6.29
CA ALA A 129 2.68 -12.29 -7.57
C ALA A 129 1.82 -13.52 -7.88
N GLY A 130 0.66 -13.71 -7.24
CA GLY A 130 -0.18 -14.91 -7.42
C GLY A 130 -0.53 -15.22 -8.88
N ALA A 131 -0.54 -14.21 -9.75
CA ALA A 131 -0.77 -14.33 -11.19
C ALA A 131 0.52 -14.44 -12.05
N LEU A 132 1.71 -14.34 -11.46
CA LEU A 132 2.97 -14.41 -12.21
C LEU A 132 3.34 -15.88 -12.52
N PRO A 133 3.93 -16.15 -13.70
CA PRO A 133 4.36 -17.49 -14.08
C PRO A 133 5.25 -18.15 -13.04
N GLU A 134 5.17 -19.48 -12.89
CA GLU A 134 6.01 -20.23 -11.94
C GLU A 134 7.51 -20.04 -12.20
N ALA A 135 7.92 -19.96 -13.46
CA ALA A 135 9.29 -19.66 -13.85
C ALA A 135 9.79 -18.34 -13.24
N PHE A 136 8.97 -17.28 -13.30
CA PHE A 136 9.31 -15.99 -12.70
C PHE A 136 9.50 -16.08 -11.19
N ARG A 137 8.66 -16.87 -10.50
CA ARG A 137 8.76 -17.06 -9.05
C ARG A 137 10.04 -17.80 -8.65
N LYS A 138 10.45 -18.80 -9.45
CA LYS A 138 11.68 -19.58 -9.24
C LYS A 138 12.93 -18.73 -9.44
N GLU A 139 12.95 -17.94 -10.50
CA GLU A 139 14.11 -17.14 -10.90
C GLU A 139 14.21 -15.79 -10.17
N TYR A 140 13.18 -15.41 -9.40
CA TYR A 140 13.19 -14.12 -8.71
C TYR A 140 14.40 -14.00 -7.77
N PRO A 141 15.24 -12.96 -7.92
CA PRO A 141 16.49 -12.83 -7.17
C PRO A 141 16.23 -12.61 -5.67
N PHE A 142 17.16 -13.04 -4.82
CA PHE A 142 17.11 -12.78 -3.38
C PHE A 142 17.57 -11.35 -3.04
N ARG A 143 16.88 -10.37 -3.63
CA ARG A 143 17.13 -8.94 -3.51
C ARG A 143 15.77 -8.21 -3.54
N PRO A 144 15.66 -7.05 -2.90
CA PRO A 144 14.44 -6.28 -2.97
C PRO A 144 14.26 -5.63 -4.35
N LEU A 145 13.00 -5.44 -4.72
CA LEU A 145 12.61 -4.53 -5.78
C LEU A 145 12.60 -3.09 -5.23
N MET A 146 13.39 -2.21 -5.84
CA MET A 146 13.34 -0.78 -5.54
C MET A 146 12.38 -0.12 -6.51
N VAL A 147 11.36 0.58 -6.02
CA VAL A 147 10.38 1.31 -6.83
C VAL A 147 10.33 2.75 -6.36
N ARG A 148 10.55 3.69 -7.28
CA ARG A 148 10.22 5.09 -7.08
C ARG A 148 9.29 5.54 -8.18
N ALA A 149 8.15 6.11 -7.83
CA ALA A 149 7.18 6.59 -8.79
C ALA A 149 6.61 7.96 -8.40
N THR A 150 6.44 8.81 -9.40
CA THR A 150 5.71 10.08 -9.27
C THR A 150 4.49 10.01 -10.19
N LEU A 151 3.30 10.12 -9.61
CA LEU A 151 2.02 10.06 -10.29
C LEU A 151 1.32 11.41 -10.18
N LYS A 152 0.78 11.91 -11.29
CA LYS A 152 0.00 13.15 -11.33
C LYS A 152 -1.25 13.00 -12.19
N GLY A 153 -2.35 13.61 -11.78
CA GLY A 153 -3.60 13.66 -12.55
C GLY A 153 -4.71 12.91 -11.85
N ASN A 154 -5.58 12.24 -12.59
CA ASN A 154 -6.72 11.51 -12.05
C ASN A 154 -6.93 10.18 -12.79
N LEU A 155 -7.96 9.43 -12.43
CA LEU A 155 -8.20 8.10 -12.99
C LEU A 155 -8.46 8.12 -14.50
N SER A 156 -9.02 9.21 -15.03
CA SER A 156 -9.25 9.40 -16.46
C SER A 156 -7.98 9.78 -17.25
N GLY A 157 -6.94 10.28 -16.59
CA GLY A 157 -5.75 10.83 -17.24
C GLY A 157 -4.50 10.82 -16.35
N MET A 158 -4.14 9.64 -15.82
CA MET A 158 -3.02 9.53 -14.91
C MET A 158 -1.67 9.57 -15.66
N GLN A 159 -0.82 10.51 -15.28
CA GLN A 159 0.53 10.66 -15.81
C GLN A 159 1.55 10.10 -14.83
N LEU A 160 2.33 9.14 -15.29
CA LEU A 160 3.50 8.62 -14.59
C LEU A 160 4.72 9.45 -15.01
N SER A 161 5.00 10.51 -14.25
CA SER A 161 6.08 11.44 -14.60
C SER A 161 7.47 10.83 -14.37
N GLN A 162 7.59 9.94 -13.39
CA GLN A 162 8.81 9.20 -13.12
C GLN A 162 8.44 7.79 -12.66
N LEU A 163 9.08 6.78 -13.25
CA LEU A 163 9.11 5.42 -12.72
C LEU A 163 10.54 4.91 -12.78
N LYS A 164 11.04 4.53 -11.62
CA LYS A 164 12.31 3.84 -11.48
C LYS A 164 12.07 2.54 -10.75
N ALA A 165 12.09 1.44 -11.50
CA ALA A 165 12.06 0.09 -10.95
C ALA A 165 13.44 -0.54 -11.13
N GLU A 166 14.16 -0.80 -10.04
CA GLU A 166 15.44 -1.48 -10.08
C GLU A 166 15.34 -2.83 -9.36
N LEU A 167 15.64 -3.89 -10.12
CA LEU A 167 15.93 -5.20 -9.58
C LEU A 167 17.37 -5.54 -9.97
N ARG A 168 18.32 -5.32 -9.05
CA ARG A 168 19.74 -5.50 -9.35
C ARG A 168 20.08 -7.00 -9.36
N GLY A 169 20.23 -7.56 -10.56
CA GLY A 169 20.63 -8.94 -10.79
C GLY A 169 20.47 -9.35 -12.25
N HIS A 170 21.17 -10.40 -12.67
CA HIS A 170 21.03 -10.97 -14.01
C HIS A 170 19.78 -11.87 -14.03
N PHE A 171 18.82 -11.55 -14.89
CA PHE A 171 17.89 -12.56 -15.37
C PHE A 171 18.69 -13.47 -16.30
N LEU A 172 18.86 -14.73 -15.95
CA LEU A 172 19.29 -15.70 -16.94
C LEU A 172 18.08 -15.91 -17.85
N PRO A 173 18.16 -15.60 -19.16
CA PRO A 173 17.08 -15.97 -20.05
C PRO A 173 16.91 -17.48 -19.95
N ALA A 174 15.69 -17.94 -19.65
CA ALA A 174 15.33 -19.34 -19.83
C ALA A 174 15.66 -19.70 -21.29
N VAL A 175 16.70 -20.52 -21.45
CA VAL A 175 17.05 -21.10 -22.74
C VAL A 175 15.87 -21.97 -23.12
N GLY A 176 15.09 -21.53 -24.11
CA GLY A 176 14.15 -22.39 -24.78
C GLY A 176 14.94 -23.49 -25.46
N GLU A 177 14.83 -24.72 -24.96
CA GLU A 177 15.21 -25.90 -25.71
C GLU A 177 14.17 -26.09 -26.84
N SER A 178 14.68 -25.99 -28.06
CA SER A 178 14.22 -26.54 -29.36
C SER A 178 12.75 -26.46 -29.75
#